data_AF-A0A8T5XNM1-F1
#
_entry.id   AF-A0A8T5XNM1-F1
#
_cell.length_a   1.000
_cell.length_b   1.000
_cell.length_c   1.000
_cell.angle_alpha   90.00
_cell.angle_beta   90.00
_cell.angle_gamma   90.00
#
_symmetry.space_group_name_H-M   'P 1'
#
loop_
_entity.id
_entity.type
_entity.pdbx_description
1 polymer ?
#
loop_
_entity_poly.entity_id
_entity_poly.type
_entity_poly.pdbx_seq_one_letter_code
_entity_poly.pdbx_strand_id
1 'polypeptide(L)'
;MGKKKYITIIVIACMIFSISIVANAKSLENYNVISENEKIRFNSLNTKPVDRLIIILDELVKEGKIKESKVSLIKDYLNEREEIKRKNILNELKKEGLITEEEIYIIRERIIEMKNLKLDETLNNLINKGVLTEIKAKEVKNYLKKARENKVKKHCGLKNMTKEERKKYFKDKKMKKDIFKEMVKDGVITEKQSKLIRNEFKANRKKLKTK
;
A
#
# COMPACT_ATOMS: atom_id res chain seq x y z
N MET A 1 -10.44 60.95 17.70
CA MET A 1 -9.27 60.11 17.32
C MET A 1 -9.51 58.58 17.43
N GLY A 2 -10.76 58.07 17.41
CA GLY A 2 -11.04 56.65 17.68
C GLY A 2 -11.48 55.78 16.48
N LYS A 3 -11.99 56.36 15.39
CA LYS A 3 -12.63 55.57 14.30
C LYS A 3 -11.65 55.00 13.26
N LYS A 4 -10.48 55.63 13.07
CA LYS A 4 -9.49 55.17 12.07
C LYS A 4 -8.78 53.87 12.46
N LYS A 5 -8.61 53.59 13.77
CA LYS A 5 -7.89 52.40 14.26
C LYS A 5 -8.67 51.09 14.07
N TYR A 6 -10.01 51.13 14.12
CA TYR A 6 -10.84 49.92 13.97
C TYR A 6 -10.94 49.43 12.52
N ILE A 7 -10.96 50.36 11.54
CA ILE A 7 -11.05 49.99 10.12
C ILE A 7 -9.77 49.27 9.67
N THR A 8 -8.60 49.70 10.15
CA THR A 8 -7.32 49.06 9.82
C THR A 8 -7.21 47.64 10.38
N ILE A 9 -7.76 47.38 11.57
CA ILE A 9 -7.73 46.04 12.19
C ILE A 9 -8.65 45.05 11.45
N ILE A 10 -9.82 45.50 10.96
CA ILE A 10 -10.77 44.65 10.23
C ILE A 10 -10.21 44.25 8.85
N VAL A 11 -9.51 45.15 8.16
CA VAL A 11 -8.90 44.85 6.85
C VAL A 11 -7.75 43.85 6.96
N ILE A 12 -6.96 43.90 8.04
CA ILE A 12 -5.87 42.93 8.29
C ILE A 12 -6.43 41.54 8.60
N ALA A 13 -7.54 41.45 9.33
CA ALA A 13 -8.21 40.17 9.60
C ALA A 13 -8.79 39.51 8.32
N CYS A 14 -9.26 40.30 7.36
CA CYS A 14 -9.73 39.78 6.06
C CYS A 14 -8.59 39.33 5.14
N MET A 15 -7.41 39.96 5.19
CA MET A 15 -6.26 39.52 4.39
C MET A 15 -5.60 38.24 4.91
N ILE A 16 -5.73 37.90 6.19
CA ILE A 16 -5.20 36.64 6.75
C ILE A 16 -6.12 35.45 6.39
N PHE A 17 -7.41 35.71 6.15
CA PHE A 17 -8.35 34.67 5.72
C PHE A 17 -8.21 34.29 4.24
N SER A 18 -7.72 35.18 3.37
CA SER A 18 -7.50 34.87 1.95
C SER A 18 -6.20 34.11 1.68
N ILE A 19 -5.15 34.26 2.50
CA ILE A 19 -3.90 33.49 2.34
C ILE A 19 -4.09 32.03 2.78
N SER A 20 -4.97 31.78 3.75
CA SER A 20 -5.25 30.42 4.25
C SER A 20 -6.03 29.55 3.25
N ILE A 21 -6.73 30.13 2.29
CA ILE A 21 -7.46 29.39 1.26
C ILE A 21 -6.51 28.92 0.14
N VAL A 22 -5.47 29.69 -0.19
CA VAL A 22 -4.53 29.34 -1.27
C VAL A 22 -3.58 28.19 -0.88
N ALA A 23 -3.23 28.06 0.40
CA ALA A 23 -2.44 26.92 0.88
C ALA A 23 -3.20 25.58 0.83
N ASN A 24 -4.54 25.61 0.89
CA ASN A 24 -5.39 24.42 0.83
C ASN A 24 -5.78 24.02 -0.61
N ALA A 25 -5.72 24.95 -1.57
CA ALA A 25 -5.93 24.63 -2.99
C ALA A 25 -4.80 23.73 -3.55
N LYS A 26 -3.54 23.96 -3.14
CA LYS A 26 -2.41 23.10 -3.52
C LYS A 26 -2.45 21.69 -2.89
N SER A 27 -3.16 21.49 -1.79
CA SER A 27 -3.41 20.13 -1.25
C SER A 27 -4.61 19.44 -1.88
N LEU A 28 -5.52 20.19 -2.51
CA LEU A 28 -6.72 19.67 -3.19
C LEU A 28 -6.44 19.27 -4.65
N GLU A 29 -5.47 19.88 -5.31
CA GLU A 29 -5.06 19.49 -6.68
C GLU A 29 -4.35 18.13 -6.75
N ASN A 30 -3.91 17.58 -5.62
CA ASN A 30 -3.12 16.34 -5.59
C ASN A 30 -3.96 15.05 -5.44
N TYR A 31 -5.29 15.13 -5.61
CA TYR A 31 -6.18 14.00 -5.33
C TYR A 31 -6.97 13.47 -6.52
N ASN A 32 -6.73 13.93 -7.75
CA ASN A 32 -7.50 13.46 -8.92
C ASN A 32 -6.74 13.26 -10.23
N VAL A 33 -5.41 13.08 -10.21
CA VAL A 33 -4.69 12.60 -11.39
C VAL A 33 -3.90 11.35 -11.05
N ILE A 34 -4.58 10.20 -11.10
CA ILE A 34 -3.88 8.93 -11.24
C ILE A 34 -3.19 8.98 -12.61
N SER A 35 -1.88 9.24 -12.61
CA SER A 35 -1.10 9.29 -13.85
C SER A 35 -1.24 7.97 -14.64
N GLU A 36 -1.09 7.98 -15.96
CA GLU A 36 -1.16 6.74 -16.75
C GLU A 36 -0.15 5.68 -16.29
N ASN A 37 1.00 6.11 -15.76
CA ASN A 37 1.97 5.24 -15.09
C ASN A 37 1.40 4.56 -13.84
N GLU A 38 0.52 5.23 -13.08
CA GLU A 38 -0.20 4.60 -11.98
C GLU A 38 -1.27 3.62 -12.47
N LYS A 39 -1.98 3.90 -13.57
CA LYS A 39 -2.96 2.96 -14.16
C LYS A 39 -2.31 1.64 -14.61
N ILE A 40 -1.13 1.68 -15.22
CA ILE A 40 -0.34 0.49 -15.57
C ILE A 40 0.10 -0.28 -14.30
N ARG A 41 0.48 0.42 -13.23
CA ARG A 41 0.80 -0.16 -11.91
C ARG A 41 -0.36 -0.96 -11.28
N PHE A 42 -1.62 -0.68 -11.64
CA PHE A 42 -2.80 -1.37 -11.06
C PHE A 42 -3.09 -2.74 -11.69
N ASN A 43 -2.82 -2.94 -12.98
CA ASN A 43 -3.09 -4.21 -13.68
C ASN A 43 -2.11 -5.33 -13.25
N SER A 44 -0.88 -4.97 -12.88
CA SER A 44 0.21 -5.90 -12.52
C SER A 44 0.03 -6.68 -11.21
N LEU A 45 -0.95 -6.33 -10.38
CA LEU A 45 -1.15 -6.93 -9.05
C LEU A 45 -2.03 -8.20 -9.06
N ASN A 46 -2.54 -8.66 -10.20
CA ASN A 46 -3.36 -9.87 -10.30
C ASN A 46 -2.77 -10.95 -11.20
N THR A 47 -1.58 -10.67 -11.75
CA THR A 47 -0.77 -11.61 -12.49
C THR A 47 -0.08 -12.58 -11.52
N LYS A 48 0.50 -13.67 -12.05
CA LYS A 48 1.22 -14.65 -11.22
C LYS A 48 2.36 -13.92 -10.47
N PRO A 49 2.84 -14.45 -9.32
CA PRO A 49 3.92 -13.80 -8.56
C PRO A 49 5.17 -13.48 -9.39
N VAL A 50 5.47 -14.31 -10.39
CA VAL A 50 6.54 -14.12 -11.38
C VAL A 50 6.24 -12.91 -12.27
N ASP A 51 5.10 -12.89 -12.94
CA ASP A 51 4.67 -11.77 -13.78
C ASP A 51 4.68 -10.43 -13.03
N ARG A 52 4.25 -10.41 -11.77
CA ARG A 52 4.30 -9.21 -10.94
C ARG A 52 5.73 -8.76 -10.70
N LEU A 53 6.63 -9.70 -10.41
CA LEU A 53 8.04 -9.39 -10.24
C LEU A 53 8.62 -8.82 -11.55
N ILE A 54 8.28 -9.41 -12.69
CA ILE A 54 8.70 -8.92 -14.01
C ILE A 54 8.27 -7.47 -14.21
N ILE A 55 7.00 -7.14 -13.93
CA ILE A 55 6.50 -5.77 -14.08
C ILE A 55 7.23 -4.80 -13.16
N ILE A 56 7.51 -5.21 -11.91
CA ILE A 56 8.29 -4.41 -10.98
C ILE A 56 9.71 -4.17 -11.51
N LEU A 57 10.35 -5.20 -12.05
CA LEU A 57 11.69 -5.09 -12.63
C LEU A 57 11.70 -4.15 -13.83
N ASP A 58 10.71 -4.24 -14.72
CA ASP A 58 10.57 -3.35 -15.87
C ASP A 58 10.38 -1.88 -15.44
N GLU A 59 9.59 -1.63 -14.38
CA GLU A 59 9.47 -0.28 -13.81
C GLU A 59 10.80 0.23 -13.23
N LEU A 60 11.54 -0.63 -12.53
CA LEU A 60 12.82 -0.25 -11.94
C LEU A 60 13.90 0.00 -13.00
N VAL A 61 13.82 -0.66 -14.15
CA VAL A 61 14.68 -0.38 -15.32
C VAL A 61 14.35 1.00 -15.90
N LYS A 62 13.06 1.33 -16.08
CA LYS A 62 12.64 2.66 -16.55
C LYS A 62 13.12 3.78 -15.63
N GLU A 63 13.21 3.51 -14.33
CA GLU A 63 13.72 4.44 -13.32
C GLU A 63 15.26 4.45 -13.21
N GLY A 64 15.97 3.62 -13.99
CA GLY A 64 17.43 3.50 -13.95
C GLY A 64 17.98 2.88 -12.66
N LYS A 65 17.12 2.25 -11.84
CA LYS A 65 17.50 1.63 -10.56
C LYS A 65 18.06 0.21 -10.73
N ILE A 66 17.74 -0.44 -11.85
CA ILE A 66 18.25 -1.77 -12.22
C ILE A 66 18.64 -1.73 -13.70
N LYS A 67 19.70 -2.45 -14.08
CA LYS A 67 20.15 -2.55 -15.47
C LYS A 67 19.21 -3.46 -16.27
N GLU A 68 18.88 -3.05 -17.48
CA GLU A 68 18.03 -3.81 -18.42
C GLU A 68 18.61 -5.21 -18.71
N SER A 69 19.92 -5.30 -18.95
CA SER A 69 20.60 -6.58 -19.19
C SER A 69 20.41 -7.59 -18.06
N LYS A 70 20.35 -7.15 -16.80
CA LYS A 70 20.05 -8.02 -15.66
C LYS A 70 18.60 -8.49 -15.67
N VAL A 71 17.65 -7.61 -15.99
CA VAL A 71 16.23 -7.97 -16.04
C VAL A 71 15.95 -8.99 -17.14
N SER A 72 16.62 -8.90 -18.28
CA SER A 72 16.55 -9.92 -19.34
C SER A 72 17.01 -11.29 -18.83
N LEU A 73 18.18 -11.37 -18.19
CA LEU A 73 18.67 -12.62 -17.59
C LEU A 73 17.70 -13.20 -16.56
N ILE A 74 17.06 -12.34 -15.75
CA ILE A 74 16.05 -12.77 -14.78
C ILE A 74 14.80 -13.32 -15.48
N LYS A 75 14.33 -12.69 -16.56
CA LYS A 75 13.17 -13.17 -17.34
C LYS A 75 13.45 -14.55 -17.91
N ASP A 76 14.61 -14.74 -18.52
CA ASP A 76 15.01 -16.03 -19.11
C ASP A 76 15.07 -17.11 -18.03
N TYR A 77 15.74 -16.82 -16.90
CA TYR A 77 15.82 -17.73 -15.76
C TYR A 77 14.42 -18.11 -15.20
N LEU A 78 13.49 -17.16 -15.13
CA LEU A 78 12.14 -17.40 -14.61
C LEU A 78 11.26 -18.17 -15.61
N ASN A 79 11.50 -18.02 -16.92
CA ASN A 79 10.77 -18.73 -17.98
C ASN A 79 11.20 -20.20 -18.06
N GLU A 80 12.48 -20.49 -17.90
CA GLU A 80 13.03 -21.86 -17.96
C GLU A 80 12.62 -22.74 -16.76
N ARG A 81 12.15 -22.12 -15.67
CA ARG A 81 11.82 -22.83 -14.42
C ARG A 81 10.36 -22.61 -14.03
N GLU A 82 9.46 -23.29 -14.73
CA GLU A 82 8.01 -23.29 -14.46
C GLU A 82 7.66 -23.65 -12.99
N GLU A 83 8.53 -24.41 -12.30
CA GLU A 83 8.32 -24.90 -10.94
C GLU A 83 8.78 -23.97 -9.81
N ILE A 84 9.34 -22.78 -10.10
CA ILE A 84 9.81 -21.88 -9.03
C ILE A 84 8.68 -21.60 -8.03
N LYS A 85 8.88 -22.09 -6.79
CA LYS A 85 7.86 -21.99 -5.74
C LYS A 85 7.68 -20.53 -5.37
N ARG A 86 6.45 -20.03 -5.60
CA ARG A 86 5.90 -18.68 -5.30
C ARG A 86 6.38 -17.95 -4.03
N LYS A 87 6.95 -18.63 -3.03
CA LYS A 87 7.32 -18.05 -1.73
C LYS A 87 8.76 -17.53 -1.64
N ASN A 88 9.66 -17.87 -2.56
CA ASN A 88 11.10 -17.59 -2.40
C ASN A 88 11.83 -17.01 -3.62
N ILE A 89 11.13 -16.55 -4.66
CA ILE A 89 11.74 -16.08 -5.93
C ILE A 89 12.94 -15.13 -5.69
N LEU A 90 12.78 -14.08 -4.87
CA LEU A 90 13.89 -13.14 -4.61
C LEU A 90 15.10 -13.80 -3.92
N ASN A 91 14.87 -14.77 -3.04
CA ASN A 91 15.96 -15.48 -2.39
C ASN A 91 16.64 -16.46 -3.36
N GLU A 92 15.90 -17.02 -4.32
CA GLU A 92 16.46 -17.88 -5.37
C GLU A 92 17.28 -17.06 -6.36
N LEU A 93 16.75 -15.94 -6.87
CA LEU A 93 17.50 -15.02 -7.72
C LEU A 93 18.79 -14.52 -7.05
N LYS A 94 18.75 -14.31 -5.72
CA LYS A 94 19.96 -13.98 -4.95
C LYS A 94 20.97 -15.12 -4.97
N LYS A 95 20.54 -16.37 -4.75
CA LYS A 95 21.43 -17.54 -4.71
C LYS A 95 22.11 -17.78 -6.05
N GLU A 96 21.40 -17.53 -7.15
CA GLU A 96 21.91 -17.62 -8.51
C GLU A 96 22.75 -16.40 -8.92
N GLY A 97 22.94 -15.42 -8.02
CA GLY A 97 23.76 -14.22 -8.27
C GLY A 97 23.13 -13.23 -9.26
N LEU A 98 21.86 -13.39 -9.63
CA LEU A 98 21.18 -12.53 -10.60
C LEU A 98 20.79 -11.17 -10.03
N ILE A 99 20.56 -11.09 -8.71
CA ILE A 99 20.27 -9.85 -7.99
C ILE A 99 21.07 -9.73 -6.69
N THR A 100 21.41 -8.50 -6.32
CA THR A 100 22.09 -8.18 -5.05
C THR A 100 21.10 -7.96 -3.89
N GLU A 101 21.59 -7.84 -2.66
CA GLU A 101 20.75 -7.51 -1.51
C GLU A 101 20.15 -6.10 -1.61
N GLU A 102 20.90 -5.15 -2.16
CA GLU A 102 20.41 -3.79 -2.42
C GLU A 102 19.25 -3.82 -3.42
N GLU A 103 19.38 -4.59 -4.52
CA GLU A 103 18.32 -4.76 -5.52
C GLU A 103 17.08 -5.44 -4.92
N ILE A 104 17.27 -6.43 -4.04
CA ILE A 104 16.17 -7.07 -3.29
C ILE A 104 15.44 -6.05 -2.40
N TYR A 105 16.18 -5.17 -1.73
CA TYR A 105 15.59 -4.10 -0.92
C TYR A 105 14.74 -3.17 -1.78
N ILE A 106 15.27 -2.69 -2.91
CA ILE A 106 14.55 -1.82 -3.85
C ILE A 106 13.27 -2.50 -4.37
N ILE A 107 13.36 -3.77 -4.75
CA ILE A 107 12.20 -4.55 -5.22
C ILE A 107 11.15 -4.68 -4.11
N ARG A 108 11.56 -4.93 -2.86
CA ARG A 108 10.64 -5.04 -1.72
C ARG A 108 9.95 -3.71 -1.40
N GLU A 109 10.67 -2.61 -1.46
CA GLU A 109 10.10 -1.27 -1.29
C GLU A 109 9.07 -0.98 -2.38
N ARG A 110 9.37 -1.28 -3.65
CA ARG A 110 8.40 -1.14 -4.74
C ARG A 110 7.15 -2.00 -4.53
N ILE A 111 7.29 -3.25 -4.06
CA ILE A 111 6.15 -4.10 -3.69
C ILE A 111 5.28 -3.44 -2.61
N ILE A 112 5.87 -2.74 -1.65
CA ILE A 112 5.16 -2.05 -0.57
C ILE A 112 4.44 -0.82 -1.11
N GLU A 113 5.11 0.00 -1.92
CA GLU A 113 4.54 1.18 -2.59
C GLU A 113 3.28 0.80 -3.38
N MET A 114 3.36 -0.21 -4.25
CA MET A 114 2.22 -0.68 -5.05
C MET A 114 1.04 -1.15 -4.19
N LYS A 115 1.32 -1.80 -3.07
CA LYS A 115 0.26 -2.22 -2.12
C LYS A 115 -0.40 -1.02 -1.44
N ASN A 116 0.34 0.06 -1.20
CA ASN A 116 -0.18 1.27 -0.60
C ASN A 116 -1.02 2.06 -1.61
N LEU A 117 -0.56 2.21 -2.85
CA LEU A 117 -1.35 2.83 -3.93
C LEU A 117 -2.72 2.14 -4.11
N LYS A 118 -2.74 0.80 -4.11
CA LYS A 118 -3.99 0.03 -4.16
C LYS A 118 -4.90 0.23 -2.96
N LEU A 119 -4.30 0.34 -1.78
CA LEU A 119 -5.07 0.65 -0.59
C LEU A 119 -5.71 2.03 -0.72
N ASP A 120 -4.95 3.02 -1.17
CA ASP A 120 -5.41 4.39 -1.33
C ASP A 120 -6.54 4.50 -2.36
N GLU A 121 -6.39 3.88 -3.53
CA GLU A 121 -7.45 3.81 -4.53
C GLU A 121 -8.74 3.17 -3.97
N THR A 122 -8.60 2.05 -3.25
CA THR A 122 -9.76 1.36 -2.66
C THR A 122 -10.47 2.25 -1.63
N LEU A 123 -9.71 2.99 -0.83
CA LEU A 123 -10.25 3.92 0.15
C LEU A 123 -10.89 5.15 -0.52
N ASN A 124 -10.29 5.68 -1.58
CA ASN A 124 -10.85 6.77 -2.38
C ASN A 124 -12.19 6.37 -3.01
N ASN A 125 -12.28 5.16 -3.56
CA ASN A 125 -13.54 4.62 -4.07
C ASN A 125 -14.62 4.52 -2.99
N LEU A 126 -14.24 4.22 -1.74
CA LEU A 126 -15.16 4.19 -0.61
C LEU A 126 -15.58 5.60 -0.16
N ILE A 127 -14.69 6.59 -0.27
CA ILE A 127 -15.00 8.00 -0.03
C ILE A 127 -16.01 8.50 -1.08
N ASN A 128 -15.72 8.27 -2.36
CA ASN A 128 -16.57 8.69 -3.48
C ASN A 128 -17.98 8.07 -3.40
N LYS A 129 -18.11 6.87 -2.83
CA LYS A 129 -19.40 6.20 -2.57
C LYS A 129 -20.10 6.66 -1.28
N GLY A 130 -19.51 7.61 -0.54
CA GLY A 130 -20.02 8.08 0.75
C GLY A 130 -19.96 7.05 1.89
N VAL A 131 -19.20 5.95 1.72
CA VAL A 131 -19.07 4.92 2.76
C VAL A 131 -18.14 5.38 3.89
N LEU A 132 -17.09 6.11 3.52
CA LEU A 132 -16.09 6.65 4.44
C LEU A 132 -15.96 8.15 4.24
N THR A 133 -15.65 8.86 5.32
CA THR A 133 -15.08 10.21 5.24
C THR A 133 -13.57 10.11 5.03
N GLU A 134 -12.92 11.18 4.57
CA GLU A 134 -11.46 11.24 4.43
C GLU A 134 -10.74 10.92 5.76
N ILE A 135 -11.26 11.45 6.87
CA ILE A 135 -10.74 11.19 8.22
C ILE A 135 -10.80 9.70 8.52
N LYS A 136 -11.95 9.05 8.30
CA LYS A 136 -12.13 7.62 8.54
C LYS A 136 -11.27 6.77 7.61
N ALA A 137 -11.11 7.16 6.35
CA ALA A 137 -10.21 6.49 5.41
C ALA A 137 -8.75 6.54 5.90
N LYS A 138 -8.30 7.69 6.41
CA LYS A 138 -6.96 7.84 7.00
C LYS A 138 -6.78 6.98 8.26
N GLU A 139 -7.79 6.90 9.12
CA GLU A 139 -7.79 6.01 10.29
C GLU A 139 -7.67 4.53 9.86
N VAL A 140 -8.46 4.09 8.88
CA VAL A 140 -8.40 2.73 8.33
C VAL A 140 -7.02 2.44 7.75
N LYS A 141 -6.44 3.37 6.96
CA LYS A 141 -5.10 3.25 6.39
C LYS A 141 -4.04 3.06 7.49
N ASN A 142 -4.06 3.90 8.50
CA ASN A 142 -3.13 3.83 9.63
C ASN A 142 -3.29 2.54 10.43
N TYR A 143 -4.52 2.09 10.66
CA TYR A 143 -4.79 0.84 11.37
C TYR A 143 -4.23 -0.36 10.59
N LEU A 144 -4.45 -0.42 9.27
CA LEU A 144 -3.88 -1.47 8.41
C LEU A 144 -2.35 -1.43 8.40
N LYS A 145 -1.74 -0.24 8.41
CA LYS A 145 -0.27 -0.07 8.50
C LYS A 145 0.27 -0.65 9.82
N LYS A 146 -0.28 -0.24 10.96
CA LYS A 146 0.09 -0.77 12.29
C LYS A 146 -0.06 -2.29 12.38
N ALA A 147 -1.13 -2.84 11.80
CA ALA A 147 -1.33 -4.28 11.78
C ALA A 147 -0.27 -5.03 10.94
N ARG A 148 0.19 -4.45 9.83
CA ARG A 148 1.30 -5.00 9.03
C ARG A 148 2.60 -4.96 9.82
N GLU A 149 2.92 -3.84 10.46
CA GLU A 149 4.11 -3.69 11.31
C GLU A 149 4.11 -4.71 12.46
N ASN A 150 2.98 -4.86 13.14
CA ASN A 150 2.81 -5.87 14.19
C ASN A 150 2.98 -7.30 13.67
N LYS A 151 2.55 -7.58 12.44
CA LYS A 151 2.78 -8.89 11.80
C LYS A 151 4.26 -9.11 11.48
N VAL A 152 4.96 -8.09 11.01
CA VAL A 152 6.42 -8.15 10.77
C VAL A 152 7.16 -8.39 12.07
N LYS A 153 6.89 -7.61 13.13
CA LYS A 153 7.48 -7.80 14.47
C LYS A 153 7.27 -9.22 15.00
N LYS A 154 6.02 -9.72 14.91
CA LYS A 154 5.70 -11.11 15.28
C LYS A 154 6.52 -12.11 14.47
N HIS A 155 6.65 -11.90 13.16
CA HIS A 155 7.43 -12.80 12.30
C HIS A 155 8.93 -12.76 12.61
N CYS A 156 9.50 -11.59 12.88
CA CYS A 156 10.90 -11.45 13.29
C CYS A 156 11.14 -12.17 14.63
N GLY A 157 10.26 -12.01 15.62
CA GLY A 157 10.34 -12.73 16.89
C GLY A 157 10.34 -14.26 16.72
N LEU A 158 9.62 -14.78 15.74
CA LEU A 158 9.63 -16.23 15.44
C LEU A 158 10.97 -16.72 14.88
N LYS A 159 11.75 -15.89 14.20
CA LYS A 159 13.03 -16.31 13.61
C LYS A 159 14.02 -16.78 14.69
N ASN A 160 13.95 -16.18 15.87
CA ASN A 160 14.85 -16.46 16.99
C ASN A 160 14.37 -17.62 17.89
N MET A 161 13.15 -18.13 17.69
CA MET A 161 12.60 -19.23 18.48
C MET A 161 13.06 -20.60 17.98
N THR A 162 13.20 -21.55 18.92
CA THR A 162 13.46 -22.97 18.61
C THR A 162 12.26 -23.63 17.93
N LYS A 163 12.44 -24.84 17.37
CA LYS A 163 11.35 -25.59 16.73
C LYS A 163 10.20 -25.87 17.72
N GLU A 164 10.53 -26.19 18.97
CA GLU A 164 9.56 -26.51 20.01
C GLU A 164 8.78 -25.27 20.46
N GLU A 165 9.47 -24.16 20.68
CA GLU A 165 8.86 -22.85 21.00
C GLU A 165 7.92 -22.39 19.88
N ARG A 166 8.33 -22.53 18.62
CA ARG A 166 7.46 -22.23 17.47
C ARG A 166 6.22 -23.11 17.47
N LYS A 167 6.38 -24.43 17.70
CA LYS A 167 5.26 -25.38 17.75
C LYS A 167 4.27 -25.01 18.86
N LYS A 168 4.77 -24.61 20.03
CA LYS A 168 3.95 -24.11 21.15
C LYS A 168 3.23 -22.82 20.78
N TYR A 169 3.94 -21.83 20.26
CA TYR A 169 3.36 -20.54 19.83
C TYR A 169 2.21 -20.71 18.83
N PHE A 170 2.33 -21.65 17.88
CA PHE A 170 1.26 -21.91 16.90
C PHE A 170 0.11 -22.76 17.45
N LYS A 171 0.35 -23.65 18.41
CA LYS A 171 -0.73 -24.38 19.12
C LYS A 171 -1.64 -23.42 19.90
N ASP A 172 -1.03 -22.43 20.56
CA ASP A 172 -1.77 -21.50 21.43
C ASP A 172 -2.51 -20.43 20.63
N LYS A 173 -2.10 -20.16 19.39
CA LYS A 173 -2.81 -19.21 18.50
C LYS A 173 -3.97 -19.84 17.76
N LYS A 174 -5.16 -19.74 18.36
CA LYS A 174 -6.43 -19.97 17.66
C LYS A 174 -6.71 -18.85 16.64
N MET A 175 -6.96 -19.28 15.40
CA MET A 175 -7.50 -18.57 14.23
C MET A 175 -6.97 -17.16 13.89
N LYS A 176 -6.84 -16.91 12.59
CA LYS A 176 -6.50 -15.58 12.07
C LYS A 176 -7.63 -14.60 12.39
N LYS A 177 -7.40 -13.69 13.35
CA LYS A 177 -8.35 -12.63 13.66
C LYS A 177 -8.59 -11.77 12.42
N ASP A 178 -9.85 -11.43 12.22
CA ASP A 178 -10.31 -10.65 11.09
C ASP A 178 -10.14 -9.16 11.40
N ILE A 179 -9.23 -8.52 10.67
CA ILE A 179 -8.83 -7.13 10.95
C ILE A 179 -10.00 -6.14 10.88
N PHE A 180 -10.98 -6.37 10.01
CA PHE A 180 -12.14 -5.49 9.93
C PHE A 180 -13.15 -5.76 11.06
N LYS A 181 -13.08 -6.91 11.74
CA LYS A 181 -13.81 -7.11 13.01
C LYS A 181 -13.10 -6.39 14.16
N GLU A 182 -11.77 -6.40 14.17
CA GLU A 182 -10.99 -5.66 15.17
C GLU A 182 -11.23 -4.16 15.05
N MET A 183 -11.21 -3.59 13.84
CA MET A 183 -11.54 -2.17 13.63
C MET A 183 -12.95 -1.78 14.09
N VAL A 184 -13.93 -2.70 13.99
CA VAL A 184 -15.29 -2.45 14.52
C VAL A 184 -15.29 -2.44 16.03
N LYS A 185 -14.63 -3.42 16.66
CA LYS A 185 -14.49 -3.48 18.12
C LYS A 185 -13.77 -2.25 18.67
N ASP A 186 -12.78 -1.75 17.95
CA ASP A 186 -11.99 -0.58 18.32
C ASP A 186 -12.67 0.75 17.94
N GLY A 187 -13.90 0.72 17.42
CA GLY A 187 -14.68 1.93 17.08
C GLY A 187 -14.16 2.71 15.87
N VAL A 188 -13.23 2.16 15.11
CA VAL A 188 -12.65 2.82 13.93
C VAL A 188 -13.69 2.91 12.81
N ILE A 189 -14.48 1.85 12.62
CA ILE A 189 -15.54 1.77 11.60
C ILE A 189 -16.78 1.09 12.18
N THR A 190 -17.94 1.33 11.58
CA THR A 190 -19.18 0.60 11.92
C THR A 190 -19.22 -0.78 11.27
N GLU A 191 -20.11 -1.66 11.73
CA GLU A 191 -20.35 -2.96 11.09
C GLU A 191 -20.77 -2.83 9.63
N LYS A 192 -21.63 -1.85 9.32
CA LYS A 192 -22.08 -1.56 7.96
C LYS A 192 -20.90 -1.16 7.07
N GLN A 193 -20.04 -0.25 7.56
CA GLN A 193 -18.81 0.14 6.86
C GLN A 193 -17.88 -1.06 6.68
N SER A 194 -17.68 -1.89 7.70
CA SER A 194 -16.87 -3.11 7.63
C SER A 194 -17.32 -4.05 6.51
N LYS A 195 -18.64 -4.28 6.37
CA LYS A 195 -19.20 -5.10 5.28
C LYS A 195 -18.93 -4.47 3.90
N LEU A 196 -19.18 -3.17 3.75
CA LEU A 196 -18.98 -2.46 2.48
C LEU A 196 -17.52 -2.40 2.07
N ILE A 197 -16.62 -2.10 3.01
CA ILE A 197 -15.17 -2.14 2.79
C ILE A 197 -14.75 -3.52 2.30
N ARG A 198 -15.17 -4.60 2.98
CA ARG A 198 -14.84 -5.97 2.53
C ARG A 198 -15.31 -6.24 1.11
N ASN A 199 -16.51 -5.78 0.79
CA ASN A 199 -17.07 -5.98 -0.54
C ASN A 199 -16.27 -5.21 -1.59
N GLU A 200 -15.82 -3.99 -1.28
CA GLU A 200 -14.94 -3.22 -2.18
C GLU A 200 -13.59 -3.93 -2.38
N PHE A 201 -12.94 -4.36 -1.31
CA PHE A 201 -11.69 -5.12 -1.39
C PHE A 201 -11.87 -6.43 -2.18
N LYS A 202 -13.01 -7.10 -2.06
CA LYS A 202 -13.35 -8.30 -2.84
C LYS A 202 -13.68 -7.98 -4.30
N ALA A 203 -14.44 -6.93 -4.57
CA ALA A 203 -14.84 -6.51 -5.90
C ALA A 203 -13.61 -6.05 -6.69
N ASN A 204 -12.73 -5.26 -6.08
CA ASN A 204 -11.44 -4.92 -6.65
C ASN A 204 -10.62 -6.19 -6.92
N ARG A 205 -10.71 -7.24 -6.09
CA ARG A 205 -10.06 -8.52 -6.42
C ARG A 205 -10.73 -9.28 -7.57
N LYS A 206 -12.05 -9.15 -7.78
CA LYS A 206 -12.83 -9.89 -8.80
C LYS A 206 -12.85 -9.22 -10.16
N LYS A 207 -13.03 -7.89 -10.23
CA LYS A 207 -12.96 -7.09 -11.47
C LYS A 207 -11.64 -7.29 -12.23
N LEU A 208 -10.64 -7.80 -11.54
CA LEU A 208 -9.29 -8.02 -12.03
C LEU A 208 -8.99 -9.50 -12.41
N LYS A 209 -10.00 -10.38 -12.43
CA LYS A 209 -9.88 -11.77 -12.95
C LYS A 209 -10.63 -12.00 -14.26
N THR A 210 -11.48 -11.06 -14.66
CA THR A 210 -12.40 -11.16 -15.80
C THR A 210 -12.00 -10.23 -16.95
N LYS A 211 -10.77 -9.71 -16.92
CA LYS A 211 -10.06 -9.03 -18.00
C LYS A 211 -8.76 -9.79 -18.21
#